data_AF-A0A1H1FC36-F1
#
_entry.id   AF-A0A1H1FC36-F1
#
_cell.length_a   1.000
_cell.length_b   1.000
_cell.length_c   1.000
_cell.angle_alpha   90.00
_cell.angle_beta   90.00
_cell.angle_gamma   90.00
#
_symmetry.space_group_name_H-M   'P 1'
#
loop_
_entity.id
_entity.type
_entity.pdbx_description
1 polymer ?
#
loop_
_entity_poly.entity_id
_entity_poly.type
_entity_poly.pdbx_seq_one_letter_code
_entity_poly.pdbx_strand_id
1 'polypeptide(L)' 'MRETHIVTIVDGDDWSGLYIDGKLQTEGHSIPVQNALRSVRELGPFTVMCIEADSDWLYDEGNLPRDLVDVKAAGS' A
#
# COMPACT_ATOMS: atom_id res chain seq x y z
N MET A 1 21.15 10.80 11.58
CA MET A 1 20.45 9.51 11.69
C MET A 1 19.85 9.25 10.31
N ARG A 2 19.92 8.02 9.76
CA ARG A 2 19.20 7.74 8.51
C ARG A 2 17.71 7.67 8.84
N GLU A 3 16.90 8.41 8.11
CA GLU A 3 15.45 8.33 8.19
C GLU A 3 15.03 6.90 7.82
N THR A 4 14.10 6.32 8.58
CA THR A 4 13.56 4.99 8.31
C THR A 4 12.25 5.17 7.55
N HIS A 5 12.16 4.58 6.37
CA HIS A 5 10.96 4.66 5.53
C HIS A 5 9.85 3.74 6.05
N ILE A 6 8.61 4.07 5.76
CA ILE A 6 7.45 3.24 6.07
C ILE A 6 6.91 2.67 4.77
N VAL A 7 6.94 1.35 4.65
CA VAL A 7 6.30 0.61 3.56
C VAL A 7 4.99 0.05 4.07
N THR A 8 3.87 0.41 3.45
CA THR A 8 2.55 -0.10 3.82
C THR A 8 1.98 -0.90 2.67
N ILE A 9 1.65 -2.16 2.93
CA ILE A 9 0.88 -3.01 2.03
C ILE A 9 -0.58 -2.85 2.43
N VAL A 10 -1.41 -2.47 1.47
CA VAL A 10 -2.87 -2.40 1.64
C VAL A 10 -3.48 -3.52 0.83
N ASP A 11 -4.28 -4.38 1.46
CA ASP A 11 -4.99 -5.47 0.80
C ASP A 11 -6.49 -5.32 1.04
N GLY A 12 -7.31 -5.48 0.00
CA GLY A 12 -8.77 -5.48 0.11
C GLY A 12 -9.38 -6.36 -0.97
N ASP A 13 -10.01 -7.45 -0.55
CA ASP A 13 -10.56 -8.50 -1.42
C ASP A 13 -9.60 -8.91 -2.56
N ASP A 14 -9.87 -8.47 -3.79
CA ASP A 14 -9.10 -8.80 -4.98
C ASP A 14 -8.17 -7.66 -5.44
N TRP A 15 -7.92 -6.64 -4.62
CA TRP A 15 -7.10 -5.48 -4.96
C TRP A 15 -6.04 -5.23 -3.88
N SER A 16 -4.80 -4.99 -4.30
CA SER A 16 -3.67 -4.71 -3.41
C SER A 16 -2.95 -3.43 -3.82
N GLY A 17 -2.28 -2.78 -2.86
CA GLY A 17 -1.47 -1.59 -3.06
C GLY A 17 -0.20 -1.59 -2.21
N LEU A 18 0.85 -0.95 -2.75
CA LEU A 18 2.10 -0.70 -2.03
C LEU A 18 2.30 0.81 -1.88
N TYR A 19 2.36 1.27 -0.64
CA TYR A 19 2.68 2.65 -0.28
C TYR A 19 4.10 2.75 0.29
N ILE A 20 4.78 3.85 -0.03
CA ILE A 20 6.04 4.26 0.60
C ILE A 20 5.83 5.66 1.17
N ASP A 21 6.08 5.84 2.46
CA ASP A 21 5.91 7.10 3.20
C ASP A 21 4.52 7.73 2.96
N GLY A 22 3.50 6.86 2.96
CA GLY A 22 2.11 7.25 2.75
C GLY A 22 1.72 7.57 1.30
N LYS A 23 2.60 7.36 0.31
CA LYS A 23 2.32 7.60 -1.12
C LYS A 23 2.26 6.30 -1.92
N LEU A 24 1.19 6.12 -2.69
CA LEU A 24 0.97 4.95 -3.53
C LEU A 24 2.05 4.84 -4.60
N GLN A 25 2.65 3.66 -4.71
CA GLN A 25 3.70 3.35 -5.70
C GLN A 25 3.17 2.45 -6.82
N THR A 26 2.35 1.48 -6.47
CA THR A 26 1.72 0.54 -7.40
C THR A 26 0.51 -0.09 -6.74
N GLU A 27 -0.46 -0.49 -7.56
CA GLU A 27 -1.67 -1.19 -7.14
C GLU A 27 -2.16 -2.15 -8.23
N GLY A 28 -3.17 -2.94 -7.89
CA GLY A 28 -3.95 -3.72 -8.84
C GLY A 28 -4.35 -5.07 -8.25
N HIS A 29 -5.01 -5.88 -9.08
CA HIS A 29 -5.47 -7.21 -8.65
C HIS A 29 -4.36 -8.20 -8.30
N SER A 30 -3.14 -7.91 -8.76
CA SER A 30 -1.95 -8.60 -8.35
C SER A 30 -0.77 -7.67 -8.51
N ILE A 31 0.11 -7.63 -7.52
CA ILE A 31 1.37 -6.90 -7.60
C ILE A 31 2.47 -7.94 -7.83
N PRO A 32 3.12 -7.96 -9.01
CA PRO A 32 4.26 -8.83 -9.22
C PRO A 32 5.35 -8.54 -8.17
N VAL A 33 5.87 -9.58 -7.51
CA VAL A 33 6.91 -9.46 -6.47
C VAL A 33 8.11 -8.63 -6.97
N GLN A 34 8.48 -8.78 -8.24
CA GLN A 34 9.57 -8.01 -8.85
C GLN A 34 9.30 -6.50 -8.88
N ASN A 35 8.05 -6.08 -9.05
CA ASN A 35 7.66 -4.67 -9.03
C ASN A 35 7.72 -4.14 -7.59
N ALA A 36 7.19 -4.88 -6.62
CA ALA A 36 7.28 -4.51 -5.20
C ALA A 36 8.74 -4.37 -4.73
N LEU A 37 9.60 -5.34 -5.07
CA LEU A 37 11.02 -5.30 -4.74
C LEU A 37 11.75 -4.14 -5.44
N ARG A 38 11.35 -3.79 -6.67
CA ARG A 38 11.93 -2.64 -7.38
C ARG A 38 11.62 -1.33 -6.66
N SER A 39 10.42 -1.17 -6.13
CA SER A 39 10.00 0.03 -5.40
C SER A 39 10.79 0.24 -4.10
N VAL A 40 11.24 -0.84 -3.45
CA VAL A 40 11.99 -0.75 -2.18
C VAL A 40 13.51 -0.89 -2.33
N ARG A 41 14.01 -1.20 -3.53
CA ARG A 41 15.44 -1.53 -3.77
C ARG A 41 16.41 -0.44 -3.31
N GLU A 42 16.02 0.82 -3.53
CA GLU A 42 16.86 1.99 -3.26
C GLU A 42 16.52 2.66 -1.93
N LEU A 43 15.53 2.13 -1.21
CA LEU A 43 15.21 2.62 0.12
C LEU A 43 16.35 2.30 1.08
N GLY A 44 16.56 3.20 2.03
CA GLY A 44 17.33 2.93 3.23
C GLY A 44 16.63 1.90 4.14
N PRO A 45 16.94 1.90 5.45
CA PRO A 45 16.16 1.13 6.42
C PRO A 45 14.67 1.42 6.28
N PHE A 46 13.84 0.39 6.31
CA PHE A 46 12.38 0.54 6.27
C PHE A 46 11.70 -0.43 7.23
N THR A 47 10.48 -0.08 7.62
CA THR A 47 9.55 -0.95 8.32
C THR A 47 8.39 -1.30 7.39
N VAL A 48 7.86 -2.51 7.52
CA VAL A 48 6.69 -2.96 6.75
C VAL A 48 5.47 -3.00 7.67
N MET A 49 4.36 -2.46 7.18
CA MET A 49 3.04 -2.53 7.79
C MET A 49 2.06 -3.15 6.79
N CYS A 50 1.04 -3.83 7.31
CA CYS A 50 -0.08 -4.33 6.50
C CYS A 50 -1.38 -3.71 7.01
N ILE A 51 -2.23 -3.27 6.10
CA ILE A 51 -3.58 -2.74 6.37
C ILE A 51 -4.56 -3.52 5.52
N GLU A 52 -5.65 -3.97 6.12
CA GLU A 52 -6.79 -4.48 5.39
C GLU A 52 -7.73 -3.32 5.09
N ALA A 53 -8.06 -3.10 3.80
CA ALA A 53 -9.00 -2.08 3.37
C ALA A 53 -10.45 -2.57 3.53
N ASP A 54 -11.37 -1.64 3.78
CA ASP A 54 -12.80 -1.89 3.78
C ASP A 54 -13.25 -2.30 2.36
N SER A 55 -13.68 -3.55 2.18
CA SER A 55 -13.97 -4.12 0.86
C SER A 55 -15.11 -3.41 0.14
N ASP A 56 -16.17 -3.01 0.86
CA ASP A 56 -17.31 -2.31 0.25
C ASP A 56 -16.89 -0.93 -0.28
N TRP A 57 -16.12 -0.17 0.51
CA TRP A 57 -15.54 1.10 0.05
C TRP A 57 -14.60 0.93 -1.14
N LEU A 58 -13.71 -0.08 -1.09
CA LEU A 58 -12.77 -0.31 -2.19
C LEU A 58 -13.47 -0.75 -3.47
N TYR A 59 -14.57 -1.51 -3.36
CA TYR A 59 -15.42 -1.87 -4.48
C TYR A 59 -16.08 -0.64 -5.12
N ASP A 60 -16.56 0.30 -4.30
CA ASP A 60 -17.21 1.53 -4.77
C ASP A 60 -16.21 2.52 -5.40
N GLU A 61 -15.01 2.69 -4.82
CA GLU A 61 -13.97 3.60 -5.32
C GLU A 61 -13.26 3.02 -6.57
N GLY A 62 -13.10 1.70 -6.61
CA GLY A 62 -12.51 0.93 -7.71
C GLY A 62 -10.98 1.07 -7.85
N ASN A 63 -10.33 1.85 -6.99
CA ASN A 63 -8.87 1.97 -6.90
C ASN A 63 -8.48 2.46 -5.50
N LEU A 64 -7.20 2.31 -5.18
CA LEU A 64 -6.63 2.85 -3.96
C LEU A 64 -6.24 4.33 -4.15
N PRO A 65 -6.51 5.20 -3.17
CA PRO A 65 -6.17 6.60 -3.26
C PRO A 65 -4.66 6.81 -3.27
N ARG A 66 -4.22 7.91 -3.87
CA ARG A 66 -2.79 8.27 -3.94
C ARG A 66 -2.14 8.38 -2.55
N ASP A 67 -2.90 8.84 -1.56
CA ASP A 67 -2.42 9.12 -0.21
C ASP A 67 -3.02 8.10 0.78
N LEU A 68 -2.16 7.45 1.57
CA LEU A 68 -2.54 6.36 2.48
C LEU A 68 -3.57 6.79 3.53
N VAL A 69 -3.56 8.07 3.92
CA VAL A 69 -4.49 8.61 4.92
C VAL A 69 -5.95 8.61 4.45
N ASP A 70 -6.17 8.51 3.15
CA ASP A 70 -7.51 8.45 2.55
C ASP A 70 -8.00 7.00 2.42
N VAL A 71 -7.18 6.01 2.78
CA VAL A 71 -7.58 4.60 2.79
C VAL A 71 -8.51 4.35 3.97
N LYS A 72 -9.70 3.81 3.68
CA LYS A 72 -10.60 3.31 4.70
C LYS A 72 -10.22 1.88 5.08
N ALA A 73 -9.79 1.68 6.33
CA ALA A 73 -9.40 0.36 6.83
C ALA A 73 -10.60 -0.47 7.29
N ALA A 74 -10.54 -1.79 7.15
CA ALA A 74 -11.54 -2.70 7.65
C ALA A 74 -11.66 -2.58 9.19
N GLY A 75 -12.89 -2.45 9.69
CA GLY A 75 -13.17 -2.34 11.13
C GLY A 75 -12.90 -0.97 11.75
N SER A 76 -12.81 0.10 10.94
CA SER A 76 -12.78 1.50 11.39
C SER A 76 -14.15 2.10 11.69
#